data_AF-A0A7Y0FPU0-F1
#
_entry.id   AF-A0A7Y0FPU0-F1
#
_cell.length_a   1.000
_cell.length_b   1.000
_cell.length_c   1.000
_cell.angle_alpha   90.00
_cell.angle_beta   90.00
_cell.angle_gamma   90.00
#
_symmetry.space_group_name_H-M   'P 1'
#
loop_
_entity.id
_entity.type
_entity.pdbx_description
1 polymer ?
#
loop_
_entity_poly.entity_id
_entity_poly.type
_entity_poly.pdbx_seq_one_letter_code
_entity_poly.pdbx_strand_id
1 'polypeptide(L)'
;MRHSVKILLALAATWLLVAGAQAQTSLPAATPTARAAVERQAKQLAHELSLSPDQQGRLRNVLLLTRQHMDADRTANAANPAALRTAMAYDRAKSEELIREVLTPAQYVRYQQYKAQRIGQLRMTSQTD
;
A
#
# COMPACT_ATOMS: atom_id res chain seq x y z
N MET A 1 16.58 -71.29 -5.77
CA MET A 1 17.51 -71.31 -4.62
C MET A 1 18.44 -70.11 -4.77
N ARG A 2 18.35 -69.14 -3.85
CA ARG A 2 19.46 -68.75 -2.93
C ARG A 2 20.62 -68.04 -3.67
N HIS A 3 20.62 -66.72 -3.77
CA HIS A 3 21.27 -65.71 -2.88
C HIS A 3 22.11 -64.84 -3.84
N SER A 4 22.24 -63.51 -3.76
CA SER A 4 22.82 -62.74 -2.66
C SER A 4 22.71 -61.24 -2.95
N VAL A 5 22.45 -60.47 -1.89
CA VAL A 5 22.69 -59.02 -1.77
C VAL A 5 24.20 -58.76 -1.67
N LYS A 6 24.71 -57.66 -2.27
CA LYS A 6 25.87 -56.81 -1.88
C LYS A 6 26.18 -55.80 -3.03
N ILE A 7 25.73 -54.54 -2.98
CA ILE A 7 26.30 -53.35 -2.30
C ILE A 7 27.39 -52.61 -3.13
N LEU A 8 27.17 -51.29 -3.27
CA LEU A 8 28.08 -50.15 -3.50
C LEU A 8 28.60 -49.81 -4.92
N LEU A 9 28.10 -48.69 -5.47
CA LEU A 9 28.85 -47.44 -5.73
C LEU A 9 27.85 -46.39 -6.26
N ALA A 10 27.36 -45.47 -5.44
CA ALA A 10 27.93 -44.14 -5.25
C ALA A 10 27.91 -43.27 -6.52
N LEU A 11 26.82 -42.53 -6.74
CA LEU A 11 26.88 -41.25 -7.44
C LEU A 11 26.07 -40.22 -6.62
N ALA A 12 26.81 -39.41 -5.89
CA ALA A 12 26.29 -38.29 -5.12
C ALA A 12 25.81 -37.20 -6.10
N ALA A 13 24.50 -37.07 -6.25
CA ALA A 13 23.89 -35.87 -6.82
C ALA A 13 23.56 -34.93 -5.64
N THR A 14 24.57 -34.19 -5.19
CA THR A 14 24.39 -33.05 -4.28
C THR A 14 23.69 -31.95 -5.06
N TRP A 15 22.36 -31.98 -5.08
CA TRP A 15 21.58 -30.81 -5.44
C TRP A 15 21.72 -29.81 -4.29
N LEU A 16 22.65 -28.85 -4.44
CA LEU A 16 22.62 -27.62 -3.67
C LEU A 16 21.30 -26.91 -4.03
N LEU A 17 20.28 -27.10 -3.20
CA LEU A 17 19.16 -26.18 -3.12
C LEU A 17 19.70 -24.87 -2.55
N VAL A 18 20.07 -23.95 -3.44
CA VAL A 18 20.18 -22.53 -3.12
C VAL A 18 18.81 -22.10 -2.61
N ALA A 19 18.67 -22.03 -1.28
CA ALA A 19 17.60 -21.28 -0.65
C ALA A 19 17.86 -19.81 -0.96
N GLY A 20 17.36 -19.36 -2.11
CA GLY A 20 17.23 -17.95 -2.40
C GLY A 20 16.30 -17.36 -1.35
N ALA A 21 16.87 -16.82 -0.29
CA ALA A 21 16.21 -15.84 0.56
C ALA A 21 15.93 -14.64 -0.34
N GLN A 22 14.84 -14.69 -1.10
CA GLN A 22 14.25 -13.49 -1.62
C GLN A 22 13.86 -12.70 -0.39
N ALA A 23 14.65 -11.67 -0.07
CA ALA A 23 14.25 -10.62 0.83
C ALA A 23 12.98 -10.03 0.23
N GLN A 24 11.84 -10.63 0.59
CA GLN A 24 10.53 -10.04 0.41
C GLN A 24 10.65 -8.72 1.14
N THR A 25 10.86 -7.64 0.38
CA THR A 25 10.91 -6.29 0.93
C THR A 25 9.47 -5.99 1.33
N SER A 26 9.10 -6.49 2.49
CA SER A 26 7.79 -6.28 3.07
C SER A 26 7.70 -4.81 3.40
N LEU A 27 6.58 -4.19 3.02
CA LEU A 27 6.37 -2.80 3.35
C LEU A 27 6.41 -2.64 4.87
N PRO A 28 7.12 -1.63 5.39
CA PRO A 28 7.14 -1.39 6.82
C PRO A 28 5.72 -1.18 7.34
N ALA A 29 5.45 -1.77 8.50
CA ALA A 29 4.16 -1.63 9.16
C ALA A 29 3.91 -0.15 9.50
N ALA A 30 2.70 0.35 9.22
CA ALA A 30 2.34 1.72 9.60
C ALA A 30 2.43 1.91 11.12
N THR A 31 3.00 3.05 11.55
CA THR A 31 3.09 3.42 12.97
C THR A 31 1.70 3.60 13.60
N PRO A 32 1.56 3.49 14.94
CA PRO A 32 0.28 3.71 15.61
C PRO A 32 -0.34 5.09 15.31
N THR A 33 0.50 6.13 15.22
CA THR A 33 0.06 7.49 14.87
C THR A 33 -0.45 7.58 13.45
N ALA A 34 0.23 6.94 12.49
CA ALA A 34 -0.22 6.87 11.10
C ALA A 34 -1.54 6.10 10.96
N ARG A 35 -1.68 4.97 11.68
CA ARG A 35 -2.94 4.20 11.73
C ARG A 35 -4.09 5.04 12.27
N ALA A 36 -3.88 5.76 13.38
CA ALA A 36 -4.91 6.62 13.94
C ALA A 36 -5.32 7.76 12.97
N ALA A 37 -4.38 8.32 12.23
CA ALA A 37 -4.67 9.32 11.20
C ALA A 37 -5.51 8.73 10.05
N VAL A 38 -5.15 7.54 9.57
CA VAL A 38 -5.92 6.80 8.56
C VAL A 38 -7.33 6.48 9.07
N GLU A 39 -7.48 6.05 10.32
CA GLU A 39 -8.79 5.78 10.92
C GLU A 39 -9.68 7.03 10.95
N ARG A 40 -9.15 8.18 11.34
CA ARG A 40 -9.90 9.45 11.32
C ARG A 40 -10.29 9.83 9.89
N GLN A 41 -9.38 9.70 8.94
CA GLN A 41 -9.66 10.00 7.54
C GLN A 41 -10.73 9.07 6.96
N ALA A 42 -10.63 7.76 7.23
CA ALA A 42 -11.60 6.78 6.76
C ALA A 42 -12.98 7.04 7.37
N LYS A 43 -13.07 7.38 8.66
CA LYS A 43 -14.33 7.76 9.32
C LYS A 43 -14.95 9.01 8.70
N GLN A 44 -14.16 10.04 8.42
CA GLN A 44 -14.66 11.25 7.76
C GLN A 44 -15.22 10.92 6.38
N LEU A 45 -14.46 10.21 5.55
CA LEU A 45 -14.89 9.82 4.20
C LEU A 45 -16.12 8.90 4.25
N ALA A 46 -16.20 8.02 5.23
CA ALA A 46 -17.37 7.16 5.42
C ALA A 46 -18.65 7.99 5.66
N HIS A 47 -18.55 9.04 6.47
CA HIS A 47 -19.65 9.97 6.70
C HIS A 47 -20.00 10.77 5.44
N GLU A 48 -19.03 11.47 4.84
CA GLU A 48 -19.25 12.35 3.68
C GLU A 48 -19.83 11.62 2.46
N LEU A 49 -19.41 10.38 2.27
CA LEU A 49 -19.79 9.58 1.11
C LEU A 49 -20.92 8.57 1.42
N SER A 50 -21.40 8.55 2.67
CA SER A 50 -22.41 7.60 3.15
C SER A 50 -22.03 6.15 2.80
N LEU A 51 -20.82 5.75 3.16
CA LEU A 51 -20.28 4.43 2.82
C LEU A 51 -20.94 3.32 3.64
N SER A 52 -21.14 2.16 3.02
CA SER A 52 -21.50 0.96 3.77
C SER A 52 -20.36 0.50 4.69
N PRO A 53 -20.63 -0.31 5.74
CA PRO A 53 -19.57 -0.83 6.62
C PRO A 53 -18.46 -1.58 5.87
N ASP A 54 -18.86 -2.32 4.84
CA ASP A 54 -17.96 -3.08 3.97
C ASP A 54 -17.10 -2.15 3.09
N GLN A 55 -17.70 -1.12 2.48
CA GLN A 55 -16.96 -0.09 1.75
C GLN A 55 -15.99 0.67 2.67
N GLN A 56 -16.40 1.00 3.89
CA GLN A 56 -15.54 1.66 4.88
C GLN A 56 -14.33 0.78 5.23
N GLY A 57 -14.54 -0.53 5.44
CA GLY A 57 -13.46 -1.48 5.71
C GLY A 57 -12.43 -1.53 4.58
N ARG A 58 -12.90 -1.64 3.32
CA ARG A 58 -12.02 -1.63 2.14
C ARG A 58 -11.31 -0.29 1.96
N LEU A 59 -12.02 0.83 2.08
CA LEU A 59 -11.43 2.16 1.95
C LEU A 59 -10.30 2.37 2.98
N ARG A 60 -10.54 1.96 4.24
CA ARG A 60 -9.51 2.02 5.28
C ARG A 60 -8.26 1.24 4.87
N ASN A 61 -8.41 0.04 4.33
CA ASN A 61 -7.28 -0.78 3.88
C ASN A 61 -6.50 -0.09 2.75
N VAL A 62 -7.19 0.50 1.77
CA VAL A 62 -6.55 1.25 0.68
C VAL A 62 -5.77 2.44 1.24
N LEU A 63 -6.35 3.22 2.15
CA LEU A 63 -5.69 4.37 2.77
C LEU A 63 -4.46 3.94 3.59
N LEU A 64 -4.56 2.84 4.33
CA LEU A 64 -3.45 2.29 5.11
C LEU A 64 -2.31 1.85 4.20
N LEU A 65 -2.61 1.08 3.15
CA LEU A 65 -1.62 0.63 2.19
C LEU A 65 -0.92 1.81 1.51
N THR A 66 -1.71 2.78 1.03
CA THR A 66 -1.17 4.01 0.42
C THR A 66 -0.21 4.72 1.37
N ARG A 67 -0.57 4.82 2.66
CA ARG A 67 0.30 5.46 3.66
C ARG A 67 1.62 4.71 3.83
N GLN A 68 1.58 3.38 3.87
CA GLN A 68 2.78 2.55 4.00
C GLN A 68 3.71 2.69 2.80
N HIS A 69 3.17 2.69 1.57
CA HIS A 69 3.95 2.94 0.36
C HIS A 69 4.60 4.32 0.42
N MET A 70 3.83 5.36 0.77
CA MET A 70 4.37 6.71 0.85
C MET A 70 5.46 6.87 1.92
N ASP A 71 5.32 6.20 3.06
CA ASP A 71 6.35 6.21 4.12
C ASP A 71 7.62 5.43 3.67
N ALA A 72 7.45 4.34 2.94
CA ALA A 72 8.57 3.57 2.36
C ALA A 72 9.31 4.40 1.30
N ASP A 73 8.59 5.06 0.40
CA ASP A 73 9.15 5.90 -0.65
C ASP A 73 9.89 7.13 -0.10
N ARG A 74 9.37 7.75 0.96
CA ARG A 74 10.08 8.82 1.69
C ARG A 74 11.44 8.34 2.20
N THR A 75 11.48 7.13 2.73
CA THR A 75 12.71 6.53 3.24
C THR A 75 13.66 6.20 2.09
N ALA A 76 13.17 5.54 1.04
CA ALA A 76 13.97 5.11 -0.09
C ALA A 76 14.54 6.29 -0.91
N ASN A 77 13.79 7.39 -1.01
CA ASN A 77 14.14 8.54 -1.85
C ASN A 77 14.53 9.78 -1.03
N ALA A 78 14.95 9.62 0.23
CA ALA A 78 15.25 10.74 1.14
C ALA A 78 16.26 11.75 0.56
N ALA A 79 17.23 11.27 -0.23
CA ALA A 79 18.25 12.11 -0.88
C ALA A 79 17.88 12.55 -2.31
N ASN A 80 16.74 12.12 -2.86
CA ASN A 80 16.33 12.43 -4.22
C ASN A 80 14.88 12.95 -4.27
N PRO A 81 14.67 14.27 -4.12
CA PRO A 81 13.35 14.88 -4.12
C PRO A 81 12.57 14.69 -5.43
N ALA A 82 13.25 14.58 -6.57
CA ALA A 82 12.60 14.35 -7.85
C ALA A 82 12.04 12.91 -7.95
N ALA A 83 12.83 11.92 -7.53
CA ALA A 83 12.38 10.54 -7.44
C ALA A 83 11.23 10.40 -6.42
N LEU A 84 11.35 11.04 -5.26
CA LEU A 84 10.29 11.06 -4.25
C LEU A 84 8.98 11.61 -4.82
N ARG A 85 9.02 12.76 -5.52
CA ARG A 85 7.80 13.34 -6.13
C ARG A 85 7.15 12.38 -7.13
N THR A 86 7.95 11.69 -7.92
CA THR A 86 7.47 10.70 -8.91
C THR A 86 6.81 9.51 -8.22
N ALA A 87 7.46 8.95 -7.20
CA ALA A 87 6.96 7.81 -6.44
C ALA A 87 5.65 8.17 -5.67
N MET A 88 5.62 9.33 -5.01
CA MET A 88 4.40 9.85 -4.39
C MET A 88 3.25 10.06 -5.39
N ALA A 89 3.54 10.49 -6.62
CA ALA A 89 2.53 10.68 -7.65
C ALA A 89 1.96 9.32 -8.10
N TYR A 90 2.82 8.32 -8.27
CA TYR A 90 2.43 6.95 -8.56
C TYR A 90 1.52 6.36 -7.46
N ASP A 91 1.92 6.45 -6.19
CA ASP A 91 1.11 5.96 -5.06
C ASP A 91 -0.27 6.60 -5.01
N ARG A 92 -0.37 7.91 -5.26
CA ARG A 92 -1.65 8.61 -5.31
C ARG A 92 -2.52 8.12 -6.45
N ALA A 93 -1.94 7.94 -7.64
CA ALA A 93 -2.68 7.42 -8.79
C ALA A 93 -3.18 6.00 -8.51
N LYS A 94 -2.35 5.14 -7.91
CA LYS A 94 -2.75 3.78 -7.59
C LYS A 94 -3.84 3.72 -6.51
N SER A 95 -3.72 4.55 -5.49
CA SER A 95 -4.75 4.72 -4.46
C SER A 95 -6.08 5.15 -5.08
N GLU A 96 -6.04 6.09 -6.03
CA GLU A 96 -7.22 6.59 -6.72
C GLU A 96 -7.98 5.50 -7.50
N GLU A 97 -7.25 4.62 -8.19
CA GLU A 97 -7.82 3.46 -8.88
C GLU A 97 -8.54 2.53 -7.88
N LEU A 98 -7.86 2.17 -6.79
CA LEU A 98 -8.41 1.28 -5.77
C LEU A 98 -9.63 1.90 -5.07
N ILE A 99 -9.62 3.21 -4.82
CA ILE A 99 -10.77 3.92 -4.24
C ILE A 99 -11.95 3.88 -5.21
N ARG A 100 -11.72 4.06 -6.52
CA ARG A 100 -12.78 3.95 -7.53
C ARG A 100 -13.45 2.58 -7.54
N GLU A 101 -12.68 1.51 -7.29
CA GLU A 101 -13.22 0.14 -7.21
C GLU A 101 -14.06 -0.10 -5.95
N VAL A 102 -13.80 0.62 -4.85
CA VAL A 102 -14.55 0.50 -3.59
C VAL A 102 -15.87 1.27 -3.64
N LEU A 103 -15.87 2.41 -4.33
CA LEU A 103 -16.99 3.35 -4.35
C LEU A 103 -17.96 3.06 -5.50
N THR A 104 -19.23 3.37 -5.30
CA THR A 104 -20.16 3.48 -6.44
C THR A 104 -19.79 4.69 -7.31
N PRO A 105 -20.22 4.74 -8.59
CA PRO A 105 -19.93 5.88 -9.45
C PRO A 105 -20.37 7.22 -8.85
N ALA A 106 -21.55 7.29 -8.23
CA ALA A 106 -22.05 8.50 -7.59
C ALA A 106 -21.20 8.91 -6.36
N GLN A 107 -20.78 7.94 -5.53
CA GLN A 107 -19.88 8.20 -4.41
C GLN A 107 -18.50 8.66 -4.89
N TYR A 108 -18.00 8.11 -5.99
CA TYR A 108 -16.72 8.50 -6.56
C TYR A 108 -16.74 9.95 -7.07
N VAL A 109 -17.83 10.41 -7.69
CA VAL A 109 -17.99 11.82 -8.07
C VAL A 109 -17.93 12.73 -6.84
N ARG A 110 -18.65 12.38 -5.75
CA ARG A 110 -18.60 13.14 -4.49
C ARG A 110 -17.21 13.14 -3.86
N TYR A 111 -16.50 12.02 -3.92
CA TYR A 111 -15.12 11.91 -3.46
C TYR A 111 -14.19 12.88 -4.18
N GLN A 112 -14.33 13.02 -5.50
CA GLN A 112 -13.53 14.00 -6.27
C GLN A 112 -13.86 15.45 -5.91
N GLN A 113 -15.14 15.76 -5.71
CA GLN A 113 -15.57 17.08 -5.26
C GLN A 113 -14.98 17.41 -3.88
N TYR A 114 -15.07 16.47 -2.94
CA TYR A 114 -14.46 16.61 -1.61
C TYR A 114 -12.95 16.86 -1.69
N LYS A 115 -12.21 16.12 -2.53
CA LYS A 115 -10.77 16.36 -2.73
C LYS A 115 -10.47 17.74 -3.29
N ALA A 116 -11.21 18.17 -4.31
CA ALA A 116 -11.01 19.47 -4.92
C ALA A 116 -11.22 20.61 -3.91
N GLN A 117 -12.26 20.52 -3.08
CA GLN A 117 -12.53 21.47 -2.00
C GLN A 117 -11.37 21.52 -0.99
N ARG A 118 -10.86 20.35 -0.57
CA ARG A 118 -9.72 20.27 0.36
C ARG A 118 -8.45 20.88 -0.21
N ILE A 119 -8.16 20.68 -1.49
CA ILE A 119 -7.01 21.30 -2.15
C ILE A 119 -7.20 22.82 -2.23
N GLY A 120 -8.41 23.28 -2.56
CA GLY A 120 -8.74 24.71 -2.59
C GLY A 120 -8.50 25.38 -1.23
N GLN A 121 -9.00 24.77 -0.15
CA GLN A 121 -8.81 25.26 1.22
C GLN A 121 -7.33 25.36 1.61
N LEU A 122 -6.52 24.34 1.31
CA LEU A 122 -5.09 24.34 1.62
C LEU A 122 -4.33 25.46 0.90
N ARG A 123 -4.69 25.75 -0.36
CA ARG A 123 -4.08 26.85 -1.12
C ARG A 123 -4.43 28.21 -0.56
N MET A 124 -5.67 28.40 -0.10
CA MET A 124 -6.10 29.65 0.51
C MET A 124 -5.38 29.89 1.84
N THR A 125 -5.25 28.87 2.69
CA THR A 125 -4.53 29.01 3.97
C THR A 125 -3.05 29.33 3.79
N SER A 126 -2.41 28.83 2.72
CA SER A 126 -0.99 29.13 2.43
C SER A 126 -0.72 30.51 1.82
N GLN A 127 -1.76 31.28 1.48
CA GLN A 127 -1.61 32.65 0.94
C GLN A 127 -1.84 33.74 2.00
N THR A 128 -2.38 33.37 3.16
CA THR A 128 -2.70 34.29 4.26
C THR A 128 -1.61 34.37 5.34
N ASP A 129 -0.49 33.66 5.16
CA ASP A 129 0.73 33.73 5.98
C ASP A 129 1.86 34.39 5.19
#